data_AF-A0A350YH12-F1
#
_entry.id   AF-A0A350YH12-F1
#
_cell.length_a   1.000
_cell.length_b   1.000
_cell.length_c   1.000
_cell.angle_alpha   90.00
_cell.angle_beta   90.00
_cell.angle_gamma   90.00
#
_symmetry.space_group_name_H-M   'P 1'
#
loop_
_entity.id
_entity.type
_entity.pdbx_description
1 polymer ?
#
loop_
_entity_poly.entity_id
_entity_poly.type
_entity_poly.pdbx_seq_one_letter_code
_entity_poly.pdbx_strand_id
1 'polypeptide(L)'
;MKLPPLEKLKKPALFDEEMKTLRPFAKRPAPAEGWIKKLRGVMDMTAAQLGKRLGVSQPRITQLERMERNGRTTLRTMNDVAEAMECQFVYAFVPKKSMAVMMESRAKELGERLFYNELVEMTFKGDSSVASYKRNKQMHIYARQLMFLRWPTYLWSDEIMKVDVGDFTIPPDDKEESIADDFLEEDFIDEEDEDYNI
;
A
#
# COMPACT_ATOMS: atom_id res chain seq x y z
N MET A 1 -1.80 14.25 -20.61
CA MET A 1 -2.93 13.56 -19.94
C MET A 1 -2.55 13.36 -18.47
N LYS A 2 -3.29 13.98 -17.54
CA LYS A 2 -3.11 13.77 -16.10
C LYS A 2 -4.12 12.69 -15.67
N LEU A 3 -3.66 11.72 -14.88
CA LEU A 3 -4.53 10.70 -14.28
C LEU A 3 -5.64 11.44 -13.51
N PRO A 4 -6.90 10.96 -13.55
CA PRO A 4 -7.90 11.44 -12.61
C PRO A 4 -7.29 11.26 -11.21
N PRO A 5 -7.35 12.29 -10.34
CA PRO A 5 -6.65 12.24 -9.07
C PRO A 5 -7.13 11.03 -8.28
N LEU A 6 -6.20 10.14 -7.94
CA LEU A 6 -6.45 8.97 -7.11
C LEU A 6 -6.78 9.31 -5.66
N GLU A 7 -6.84 10.60 -5.33
CA GLU A 7 -7.40 11.17 -4.12
C GLU A 7 -8.83 10.67 -3.84
N LYS A 8 -9.53 10.11 -4.84
CA LYS A 8 -10.87 9.54 -4.67
C LYS A 8 -10.90 8.11 -4.11
N LEU A 9 -9.76 7.42 -3.96
CA LEU A 9 -9.70 6.13 -3.25
C LEU A 9 -9.68 6.39 -1.73
N LYS A 10 -10.86 6.46 -1.11
CA LYS A 10 -11.05 6.79 0.31
C LYS A 10 -10.18 5.93 1.26
N LYS A 11 -10.04 4.62 0.98
CA LYS A 11 -9.32 3.67 1.86
C LYS A 11 -7.78 3.90 1.90
N PRO A 12 -7.06 3.95 0.75
CA PRO A 12 -5.64 4.33 0.69
C PRO A 12 -5.30 5.66 1.36
N ALA A 13 -6.11 6.69 1.09
CA ALA A 13 -5.88 8.03 1.61
C ALA A 13 -6.06 8.08 3.15
N LEU A 14 -7.09 7.42 3.67
CA LEU A 14 -7.33 7.31 5.11
C LEU A 14 -6.15 6.64 5.83
N PHE A 15 -5.66 5.50 5.32
CA PHE A 15 -4.53 4.79 5.91
C PHE A 15 -3.23 5.63 5.88
N ASP A 16 -3.04 6.41 4.81
CA ASP A 16 -1.90 7.33 4.72
C ASP A 16 -1.95 8.46 5.76
N GLU A 17 -3.15 8.96 6.08
CA GLU A 17 -3.36 9.94 7.15
C GLU A 17 -3.17 9.31 8.54
N GLU A 18 -3.70 8.10 8.79
CA GLU A 18 -3.46 7.36 10.05
C GLU A 18 -1.96 7.17 10.33
N MET A 19 -1.17 6.88 9.28
CA MET A 19 0.27 6.60 9.40
C MET A 19 1.15 7.86 9.37
N LYS A 20 0.56 9.05 9.20
CA LYS A 20 1.29 10.32 9.05
C LYS A 20 2.19 10.64 10.24
N THR A 21 1.74 10.33 11.45
CA THR A 21 2.48 10.53 12.70
C THR A 21 3.61 9.50 12.88
N LEU A 22 3.44 8.29 12.37
CA LEU A 22 4.43 7.20 12.49
C LEU A 22 5.55 7.28 11.44
N ARG A 23 5.32 7.93 10.28
CA ARG A 23 6.32 8.09 9.21
C ARG A 23 7.63 8.73 9.68
N PRO A 24 7.64 9.85 10.43
CA PRO A 24 8.89 10.42 10.95
C PRO A 24 9.60 9.50 11.94
N PHE A 25 8.86 8.75 12.75
CA PHE A 25 9.42 7.80 13.72
C PHE A 25 10.07 6.62 13.01
N ALA A 26 9.41 6.05 11.99
CA ALA A 26 9.92 4.93 11.20
C ALA A 26 11.23 5.22 10.46
N LYS A 27 11.54 6.50 10.18
CA LYS A 27 12.82 6.92 9.57
C LYS A 27 13.98 6.92 10.55
N ARG A 28 13.73 6.84 11.86
CA ARG A 28 14.80 6.81 12.86
C ARG A 28 15.39 5.40 12.93
N PRO A 29 16.73 5.26 12.91
CA PRO A 29 17.34 3.96 13.09
C PRO A 29 17.02 3.42 14.50
N ALA A 30 16.78 2.12 14.59
CA ALA A 30 16.70 1.44 15.88
C ALA A 30 18.05 1.59 16.63
N PRO A 31 18.04 1.57 17.98
CA PRO A 31 19.27 1.59 18.76
C PRO A 31 20.23 0.45 18.36
N ALA A 32 21.53 0.75 18.24
CA ALA A 32 22.54 -0.23 17.82
C ALA A 32 22.63 -1.47 18.74
N GLU A 33 22.30 -1.29 20.02
CA GLU A 33 22.31 -2.34 21.02
C GLU A 33 20.97 -3.08 21.16
N GLY A 34 19.93 -2.64 20.45
CA GLY A 34 18.55 -3.10 20.61
C GLY A 34 17.75 -2.30 21.63
N TRP A 35 16.43 -2.27 21.46
CA TRP A 35 15.48 -1.63 22.37
C TRP A 35 15.49 -2.26 23.76
N ILE A 36 15.62 -3.59 23.84
CA ILE A 36 15.57 -4.29 25.13
C ILE A 36 16.78 -3.89 25.98
N LYS A 37 17.98 -3.95 25.39
CA LYS A 37 19.21 -3.61 26.09
C LYS A 37 19.27 -2.13 26.47
N LYS A 38 18.83 -1.25 25.57
CA LYS A 38 18.77 0.19 25.83
C LYS A 38 17.82 0.51 26.99
N LEU A 39 16.59 -0.01 26.95
CA LEU A 39 15.59 0.23 28.00
C LEU A 39 16.06 -0.31 29.35
N ARG A 40 16.61 -1.53 29.34
CA ARG A 40 17.21 -2.14 30.53
C ARG A 40 18.32 -1.24 31.12
N GLY A 41 19.17 -0.65 30.27
CA GLY A 41 20.22 0.28 30.69
C GLY A 41 19.68 1.59 31.26
N VAL A 42 18.63 2.15 30.67
CA VAL A 42 17.96 3.36 31.18
C VAL A 42 17.33 3.13 32.56
N MET A 43 16.79 1.94 32.79
CA MET A 43 16.24 1.53 34.09
C MET A 43 17.29 1.04 35.10
N ASP A 44 18.58 1.12 34.76
CA ASP A 44 19.70 0.60 35.55
C ASP A 44 19.50 -0.86 36.02
N MET A 45 18.89 -1.68 35.16
CA MET A 45 18.62 -3.09 35.44
C MET A 45 19.75 -3.98 34.92
N THR A 46 20.13 -4.98 35.70
CA THR A 46 21.00 -6.08 35.24
C THR A 46 20.19 -7.10 34.42
N ALA A 47 20.88 -7.87 33.58
CA ALA A 47 20.24 -8.97 32.83
C ALA A 47 19.61 -10.03 33.77
N ALA A 48 20.16 -10.21 34.98
CA ALA A 48 19.59 -11.11 35.98
C ALA A 48 18.29 -10.58 36.58
N GLN A 49 18.19 -9.27 36.84
CA GLN A 49 16.97 -8.64 37.33
C GLN A 49 15.85 -8.68 36.28
N LEU A 50 16.16 -8.39 35.01
CA LEU A 50 15.20 -8.54 33.92
C LEU A 50 14.77 -10.00 33.75
N GLY A 51 15.71 -10.94 33.85
CA GLY A 51 15.42 -12.38 33.84
C GLY A 51 14.45 -12.78 34.95
N LYS A 52 14.68 -12.30 36.18
CA LYS A 52 13.78 -12.55 37.32
C LYS A 52 12.38 -12.00 37.09
N ARG A 53 12.24 -10.81 36.50
CA ARG A 53 10.93 -10.22 36.15
C ARG A 53 10.20 -11.02 35.06
N LEU A 54 10.92 -11.55 34.08
CA LEU A 54 10.36 -12.41 33.02
C LEU A 54 10.20 -13.89 33.41
N GLY A 55 10.69 -14.32 34.58
CA GLY A 55 10.73 -15.73 34.96
C GLY A 55 11.71 -16.58 34.14
N VAL A 56 12.76 -15.98 33.58
CA VAL A 56 13.77 -16.64 32.73
C VAL A 56 15.19 -16.47 33.28
N SER A 57 16.12 -17.31 32.82
CA SER A 57 17.52 -17.23 33.24
C SER A 57 18.26 -16.02 32.64
N GLN A 58 19.29 -15.53 33.34
CA GLN A 58 20.13 -14.42 32.86
C GLN A 58 20.75 -14.68 31.47
N PRO A 59 21.28 -15.88 31.14
CA PRO A 59 21.76 -16.18 29.80
C PRO A 59 20.69 -16.07 28.71
N ARG A 60 19.42 -16.37 29.05
CA ARG A 60 18.29 -16.24 28.12
C ARG A 60 18.03 -14.78 27.75
N ILE A 61 18.19 -13.85 28.69
CA ILE A 61 18.08 -12.41 28.42
C ILE A 61 19.20 -11.94 27.49
N THR A 62 20.44 -12.33 27.73
CA THR A 62 21.56 -11.98 26.85
C THR A 62 21.36 -12.55 25.44
N GLN A 63 20.84 -13.78 25.33
CA GLN A 63 20.46 -14.37 24.05
C GLN A 63 19.35 -13.56 23.36
N LEU A 64 18.33 -13.14 24.11
CA LEU A 64 17.19 -12.37 23.61
C LEU A 64 17.63 -11.00 23.06
N GLU A 65 18.49 -10.27 23.79
CA GLU A 65 19.08 -9.01 23.32
C GLU A 65 19.89 -9.20 22.02
N ARG A 66 20.59 -10.34 21.88
CA ARG A 66 21.30 -10.67 20.63
C ARG A 66 20.34 -11.03 19.50
N MET A 67 19.27 -11.77 19.79
CA MET A 67 18.26 -12.16 18.80
C MET A 67 17.48 -10.95 18.28
N GLU A 68 17.18 -9.98 19.15
CA GLU A 68 16.51 -8.73 18.77
C GLU A 68 17.33 -7.96 17.74
N ARG A 69 18.62 -7.74 18.02
CA ARG A 69 19.55 -7.08 17.08
C ARG A 69 19.64 -7.77 15.73
N ASN A 70 19.49 -9.09 15.71
CA ASN A 70 19.53 -9.90 14.50
C ASN A 70 18.16 -10.08 13.83
N GLY A 71 17.08 -9.48 14.36
CA GLY A 71 15.72 -9.61 13.85
C GLY A 71 15.11 -11.01 13.98
N ARG A 72 15.59 -11.83 14.92
CA ARG A 72 15.13 -13.23 15.13
C ARG A 72 14.18 -13.42 16.31
N THR A 73 13.78 -12.33 16.95
CA THR A 73 12.86 -12.33 18.10
C THR A 73 11.41 -12.36 17.62
N THR A 74 10.50 -12.96 18.41
CA THR A 74 9.07 -13.01 18.07
C THR A 74 8.32 -11.82 18.67
N LEU A 75 7.20 -11.42 18.05
CA LEU A 75 6.35 -10.33 18.59
C LEU A 75 5.85 -10.65 20.00
N ARG A 76 5.51 -11.92 20.27
CA ARG A 76 5.14 -12.39 21.60
C ARG A 76 6.24 -12.10 22.63
N THR A 77 7.47 -12.50 22.34
CA THR A 77 8.58 -12.24 23.27
C THR A 77 8.86 -10.75 23.47
N MET A 78 8.65 -9.90 22.45
CA MET A 78 8.78 -8.45 22.62
C MET A 78 7.68 -7.89 23.53
N ASN A 79 6.44 -8.36 23.40
CA ASN A 79 5.34 -8.01 24.29
C ASN A 79 5.65 -8.42 25.74
N ASP A 80 6.04 -9.68 25.97
CA ASP A 80 6.33 -10.19 27.32
C ASP A 80 7.45 -9.37 28.00
N VAL A 81 8.48 -9.00 27.22
CA VAL A 81 9.59 -8.16 27.71
C VAL A 81 9.13 -6.73 28.02
N ALA A 82 8.27 -6.15 27.19
CA ALA A 82 7.74 -4.82 27.41
C ALA A 82 6.86 -4.78 28.65
N GLU A 83 5.96 -5.76 28.82
CA GLU A 83 5.09 -5.87 30.00
C GLU A 83 5.90 -6.02 31.30
N ALA A 84 6.95 -6.85 31.28
CA ALA A 84 7.85 -7.01 32.44
C ALA A 84 8.62 -5.72 32.82
N MET A 85 8.77 -4.79 31.87
CA MET A 85 9.37 -3.47 32.07
C MET A 85 8.33 -2.34 32.14
N GLU A 86 7.05 -2.66 32.34
CA GLU A 86 5.96 -1.67 32.43
C GLU A 86 5.90 -0.75 31.20
N CYS A 87 6.22 -1.31 30.04
CA CYS A 87 6.23 -0.64 28.74
C CYS A 87 5.23 -1.31 27.80
N GLN A 88 4.75 -0.55 26.81
CA GLN A 88 3.93 -1.09 25.73
C GLN A 88 4.79 -1.32 24.48
N PHE A 89 4.76 -2.54 23.94
CA PHE A 89 5.32 -2.82 22.62
C PHE A 89 4.25 -2.60 21.56
N VAL A 90 4.53 -1.70 20.62
CA VAL A 90 3.64 -1.36 19.50
C VAL A 90 4.30 -1.79 18.20
N TYR A 91 3.60 -2.61 17.40
CA TYR A 91 4.02 -2.98 16.05
C TYR A 91 3.07 -2.34 15.03
N ALA A 92 3.62 -1.77 13.96
CA ALA A 92 2.85 -1.11 12.92
C ALA A 92 3.51 -1.30 11.55
N PHE A 93 2.68 -1.37 10.51
CA PHE A 93 3.15 -1.29 9.13
C PHE A 93 3.12 0.16 8.67
N VAL A 94 4.30 0.72 8.39
CA VAL A 94 4.43 2.10 7.90
C VAL A 94 4.82 2.08 6.42
N PRO A 95 3.96 2.58 5.51
CA PRO A 95 4.27 2.65 4.08
C PRO A 95 5.54 3.47 3.80
N LYS A 96 6.41 2.96 2.91
CA LYS A 96 7.61 3.68 2.45
C LYS A 96 7.28 4.88 1.55
N LYS A 97 6.13 4.83 0.88
CA LYS A 97 5.54 5.86 0.01
C LYS A 97 4.04 5.92 0.30
N SER A 98 3.33 6.95 -0.16
CA SER A 98 1.87 6.95 -0.06
C SER A 98 1.28 5.72 -0.77
N MET A 99 0.18 5.21 -0.23
CA MET A 99 -0.56 4.08 -0.79
C MET A 99 -0.99 4.38 -2.23
N ALA A 100 -1.44 5.61 -2.50
CA ALA A 100 -1.77 6.07 -3.85
C ALA A 100 -0.58 5.90 -4.82
N VAL A 101 0.61 6.37 -4.45
CA VAL A 101 1.80 6.27 -5.30
C VAL A 101 2.23 4.81 -5.50
N MET A 102 2.08 3.95 -4.49
CA MET A 102 2.38 2.53 -4.63
C MET A 102 1.43 1.84 -5.62
N MET A 103 0.13 2.14 -5.54
CA MET A 103 -0.89 1.60 -6.45
C MET A 103 -0.70 2.11 -7.88
N GLU A 104 -0.40 3.40 -8.08
CA GLU A 104 -0.06 3.97 -9.40
C GLU A 104 1.14 3.29 -10.03
N SER A 105 2.21 3.14 -9.24
CA SER A 105 3.45 2.52 -9.69
C SER A 105 3.19 1.09 -10.14
N ARG A 106 2.35 0.35 -9.40
CA ARG A 106 1.96 -1.02 -9.74
C ARG A 106 1.07 -1.07 -10.99
N ALA A 107 0.07 -0.20 -11.08
CA ALA A 107 -0.80 -0.09 -12.26
C ALA A 107 0.01 0.19 -13.53
N LYS A 108 1.02 1.05 -13.42
CA LYS A 108 1.94 1.36 -14.51
C LYS A 108 2.78 0.18 -14.93
N GLU A 109 3.37 -0.51 -13.97
CA GLU A 109 4.17 -1.72 -14.21
C GLU A 109 3.35 -2.79 -14.94
N LEU A 110 2.10 -3.01 -14.51
CA LEU A 110 1.20 -3.98 -15.16
C LEU A 110 0.81 -3.53 -16.58
N GLY A 111 0.47 -2.25 -16.75
CA GLY A 111 0.15 -1.70 -18.08
C GLY A 111 1.31 -1.82 -19.07
N GLU A 112 2.54 -1.58 -18.62
CA GLU A 112 3.76 -1.77 -19.41
C GLU A 112 4.01 -3.23 -19.78
N ARG A 113 3.80 -4.15 -18.82
CA ARG A 113 3.98 -5.58 -19.02
C ARG A 113 2.98 -6.16 -20.02
N LEU A 114 1.69 -5.81 -19.88
CA LEU A 114 0.65 -6.23 -20.81
C LEU A 114 0.90 -5.70 -22.22
N PHE A 115 1.29 -4.42 -22.34
CA PHE A 115 1.66 -3.84 -23.62
C PHE A 115 2.81 -4.60 -24.30
N TYR A 116 3.81 -5.02 -23.53
CA TYR A 116 4.94 -5.75 -24.07
C TYR A 116 4.56 -7.15 -24.56
N ASN A 117 3.77 -7.90 -23.78
CA ASN A 117 3.32 -9.24 -24.16
C ASN A 117 2.53 -9.22 -25.47
N GLU A 118 1.57 -8.31 -25.58
CA GLU A 118 0.74 -8.13 -26.78
C GLU A 118 1.59 -7.73 -28.00
N LEU A 119 2.56 -6.83 -27.82
CA LEU A 119 3.48 -6.45 -28.90
C LEU A 119 4.28 -7.65 -29.40
N VAL A 120 4.77 -8.51 -28.50
CA VAL A 120 5.49 -9.74 -28.87
C VAL A 120 4.57 -10.68 -29.65
N GLU A 121 3.34 -10.92 -29.20
CA GLU A 121 2.37 -11.76 -29.91
C GLU A 121 2.03 -11.23 -31.31
N MET A 122 1.78 -9.94 -31.45
CA MET A 122 1.50 -9.31 -32.75
C MET A 122 2.68 -9.39 -33.70
N THR A 123 3.91 -9.17 -33.19
CA THR A 123 5.12 -9.33 -34.01
C THR A 123 5.30 -10.78 -34.48
N PHE A 124 4.96 -11.76 -33.65
CA PHE A 124 4.99 -13.17 -34.02
C PHE A 124 3.95 -13.50 -35.10
N LYS A 125 2.75 -12.90 -35.02
CA LYS A 125 1.67 -13.08 -36.00
C LYS A 125 1.89 -12.33 -37.32
N GLY A 126 2.98 -11.56 -37.46
CA GLY A 126 3.32 -10.85 -38.70
C GLY A 126 2.39 -9.69 -39.04
N ASP A 127 1.70 -9.12 -38.05
CA ASP A 127 0.68 -8.11 -38.27
C ASP A 127 1.29 -6.74 -38.65
N SER A 128 0.66 -6.05 -39.60
CA SER A 128 1.17 -4.80 -40.19
C SER A 128 0.96 -3.58 -39.29
N SER A 129 0.16 -3.73 -38.23
CA SER A 129 -0.29 -2.64 -37.33
C SER A 129 0.73 -2.23 -36.25
N VAL A 130 1.83 -3.00 -36.08
CA VAL A 130 2.85 -2.83 -35.02
C VAL A 130 3.44 -1.41 -34.97
N ALA A 131 3.62 -0.77 -36.13
CA ALA A 131 4.16 0.59 -36.21
C ALA A 131 3.21 1.66 -35.64
N SER A 132 1.89 1.48 -35.81
CA SER A 132 0.87 2.37 -35.23
C SER A 132 0.79 2.21 -33.70
N TYR A 133 0.89 0.97 -33.24
CA TYR A 133 0.84 0.62 -31.82
C TYR A 133 2.06 1.14 -31.03
N LYS A 134 3.26 1.07 -31.62
CA LYS A 134 4.48 1.67 -31.06
C LYS A 134 4.34 3.19 -30.88
N ARG A 135 3.71 3.88 -31.85
CA ARG A 135 3.45 5.33 -31.77
C ARG A 135 2.48 5.68 -30.64
N ASN A 136 1.48 4.82 -30.39
CA ASN A 136 0.46 5.03 -29.36
C ASN A 136 0.76 4.33 -28.03
N LYS A 137 1.99 3.84 -27.82
CA LYS A 137 2.41 3.10 -26.62
C LYS A 137 1.95 3.73 -25.32
N GLN A 138 2.15 5.04 -25.19
CA GLN A 138 1.82 5.77 -23.97
C GLN A 138 0.31 5.75 -23.67
N MET A 139 -0.54 5.78 -24.70
CA MET A 139 -1.99 5.75 -24.57
C MET A 139 -2.49 4.38 -24.12
N HIS A 140 -1.92 3.29 -24.65
CA HIS A 140 -2.28 1.92 -24.24
C HIS A 140 -1.89 1.62 -22.79
N ILE A 141 -0.68 2.01 -22.40
CA ILE A 141 -0.21 1.87 -21.02
C ILE A 141 -1.13 2.66 -20.08
N TYR A 142 -1.53 3.86 -20.48
CA TYR A 142 -2.36 4.75 -19.69
C TYR A 142 -3.81 4.25 -19.52
N ALA A 143 -4.42 3.74 -20.58
CA ALA A 143 -5.75 3.13 -20.51
C ALA A 143 -5.79 1.94 -19.53
N ARG A 144 -4.74 1.11 -19.55
CA ARG A 144 -4.59 -0.03 -18.62
C ARG A 144 -4.36 0.41 -17.19
N GLN A 145 -3.54 1.44 -16.98
CA GLN A 145 -3.39 2.04 -15.66
C GLN A 145 -4.75 2.46 -15.07
N LEU A 146 -5.56 3.17 -15.87
CA LEU A 146 -6.90 3.60 -15.44
C LEU A 146 -7.82 2.43 -15.11
N MET A 147 -7.79 1.37 -15.94
CA MET A 147 -8.54 0.14 -15.71
C MET A 147 -8.17 -0.51 -14.38
N PHE A 148 -6.88 -0.70 -14.10
CA PHE A 148 -6.41 -1.30 -12.85
C PHE A 148 -6.71 -0.44 -11.62
N LEU A 149 -6.74 0.88 -11.78
CA LEU A 149 -7.08 1.79 -10.70
C LEU A 149 -8.59 1.85 -10.44
N ARG A 150 -9.42 1.60 -11.45
CA ARG A 150 -10.87 1.43 -11.32
C ARG A 150 -11.24 0.11 -10.64
N TRP A 151 -10.44 -0.94 -10.83
CA TRP A 151 -10.61 -2.24 -10.17
C TRP A 151 -9.34 -2.69 -9.43
N PRO A 152 -9.13 -2.18 -8.20
CA PRO A 152 -7.87 -2.37 -7.47
C PRO A 152 -7.56 -3.81 -7.06
N THR A 153 -8.56 -4.69 -6.99
CA THR A 153 -8.42 -6.12 -6.70
C THR A 153 -7.43 -6.82 -7.64
N TYR A 154 -7.36 -6.30 -8.86
CA TYR A 154 -6.55 -6.82 -9.94
C TYR A 154 -5.08 -6.36 -9.91
N LEU A 155 -4.73 -5.31 -9.15
CA LEU A 155 -3.35 -4.82 -9.05
C LEU A 155 -2.35 -5.86 -8.51
N TRP A 156 -2.87 -6.83 -7.76
CA TRP A 156 -2.08 -7.81 -7.01
C TRP A 156 -2.36 -9.25 -7.44
N SER A 157 -3.16 -9.45 -8.50
CA SER A 157 -3.40 -10.77 -9.08
C SER A 157 -2.47 -11.01 -10.27
N ASP A 158 -1.85 -12.18 -10.30
CA ASP A 158 -1.04 -12.64 -11.43
C ASP A 158 -1.90 -13.22 -12.58
N GLU A 159 -3.19 -13.48 -12.35
CA GLU A 159 -4.08 -14.13 -13.34
C GLU A 159 -4.37 -13.27 -14.57
N ILE A 160 -4.28 -11.95 -14.43
CA ILE A 160 -4.66 -10.99 -15.48
C ILE A 160 -3.69 -11.00 -16.64
N MET A 161 -2.50 -11.60 -16.47
CA MET A 161 -1.55 -11.78 -17.56
C MET A 161 -2.06 -12.68 -18.69
N LYS A 162 -3.25 -13.29 -18.55
CA LYS A 162 -3.90 -14.08 -19.60
C LYS A 162 -5.07 -13.39 -20.30
N VAL A 163 -5.49 -12.21 -19.82
CA VAL A 163 -6.66 -11.54 -20.38
C VAL A 163 -6.20 -10.71 -21.57
N ASP A 164 -6.55 -11.18 -22.78
CA ASP A 164 -6.38 -10.42 -24.01
C ASP A 164 -7.21 -9.13 -23.88
N VAL A 165 -6.52 -8.00 -23.99
CA VAL A 165 -7.12 -6.68 -23.76
C VAL A 165 -8.02 -6.27 -24.94
N GLY A 166 -8.06 -7.09 -25.99
CA GLY A 166 -9.02 -7.02 -27.10
C GLY A 166 -10.41 -7.59 -26.78
N ASP A 167 -10.55 -8.43 -25.74
CA ASP A 167 -11.81 -9.09 -25.34
C ASP A 167 -12.35 -8.60 -23.99
N PHE A 168 -11.80 -7.51 -23.46
CA PHE A 168 -12.32 -6.90 -22.25
C PHE A 168 -13.66 -6.19 -22.56
N THR A 169 -14.73 -6.97 -22.63
CA THR A 169 -16.09 -6.44 -22.47
C THR A 169 -16.22 -5.97 -21.02
N ILE A 170 -16.66 -4.72 -20.84
CA ILE A 170 -17.10 -4.22 -19.53
C ILE A 170 -18.12 -5.27 -19.05
N PRO A 171 -17.93 -5.92 -17.89
CA PRO A 171 -18.88 -6.90 -17.39
C PRO A 171 -20.28 -6.28 -17.44
N PRO A 172 -21.27 -6.92 -18.07
CA PRO A 172 -22.63 -6.40 -18.06
C PRO A 172 -23.06 -6.38 -16.60
N ASP A 173 -23.35 -5.18 -16.08
CA ASP A 173 -23.68 -4.88 -14.68
C ASP A 173 -24.02 -6.11 -13.84
N ASP A 174 -23.03 -6.64 -13.13
CA ASP A 174 -23.33 -7.35 -11.89
C ASP A 174 -23.73 -6.27 -10.89
N LYS A 175 -25.05 -6.09 -10.81
CA LYS A 175 -25.79 -5.16 -9.96
C LYS A 175 -25.01 -4.71 -8.72
N GLU A 176 -24.86 -3.39 -8.63
CA GLU A 176 -25.12 -2.59 -7.43
C GLU A 176 -24.79 -3.26 -6.09
N GLU A 177 -23.63 -2.91 -5.53
CA GLU A 177 -23.68 -2.32 -4.19
C GLU A 177 -23.32 -0.84 -4.34
N SER A 178 -24.35 -0.03 -4.13
CA SER A 178 -24.33 1.42 -4.10
C SER A 178 -23.23 1.92 -3.17
N ILE A 179 -22.15 2.42 -3.75
CA ILE A 179 -21.49 3.62 -3.19
C ILE A 179 -22.19 4.88 -3.77
N ALA A 180 -23.21 4.71 -4.61
CA ALA A 180 -23.83 5.77 -5.40
C ALA A 180 -24.93 6.57 -4.69
N ASP A 181 -25.42 6.18 -3.51
CA ASP A 181 -26.52 6.94 -2.87
C ASP A 181 -26.05 8.01 -1.87
N ASP A 182 -24.78 8.01 -1.45
CA ASP A 182 -24.19 9.10 -0.63
C ASP A 182 -23.52 10.19 -1.49
N PHE A 183 -23.60 10.09 -2.83
CA PHE A 183 -22.80 10.89 -3.75
C PHE A 183 -23.60 11.81 -4.67
N LEU A 184 -24.92 11.87 -4.53
CA LEU A 184 -25.81 12.67 -5.40
C LEU A 184 -26.84 13.51 -4.64
N GLU A 185 -26.58 13.89 -3.39
CA GLU A 185 -27.29 15.02 -2.79
C GLU A 185 -26.27 16.07 -2.32
N GLU A 186 -26.62 17.33 -2.61
CA GLU A 186 -25.89 18.59 -2.40
C GLU A 186 -25.15 19.14 -3.64
N ASP A 187 -25.92 20.04 -4.28
CA ASP A 187 -25.52 21.21 -5.06
C ASP A 187 -25.40 21.08 -6.59
N PHE A 188 -26.51 20.72 -7.24
CA PHE A 188 -27.00 21.51 -8.37
C PHE A 188 -28.03 22.50 -7.86
N ILE A 189 -27.63 23.76 -7.67
CA ILE A 189 -28.57 24.88 -7.70
C ILE A 189 -28.75 25.21 -9.17
N ASP A 190 -29.93 24.90 -9.71
CA ASP A 190 -30.42 25.47 -10.96
C ASP A 190 -30.68 26.97 -10.73
N GLU A 191 -29.87 27.83 -11.31
CA GLU A 191 -30.32 29.17 -11.68
C GLU A 191 -30.83 29.10 -13.13
N GLU A 192 -32.09 28.66 -13.29
CA GLU A 192 -32.90 29.05 -14.45
C GLU A 192 -33.45 30.46 -14.19
N ASP A 193 -33.03 31.38 -15.06
CA ASP A 193 -33.81 32.47 -15.64
C ASP A 193 -34.90 33.14 -14.78
N GLU A 194 -34.58 34.33 -14.25
CA GLU A 194 -35.58 35.39 -14.09
C GLU A 194 -35.42 36.43 -15.21
N ASP A 195 -36.54 36.61 -15.91
CA ASP A 195 -36.79 37.45 -17.07
C ASP A 195 -36.29 38.90 -16.99
N TYR A 196 -35.99 39.43 -18.18
CA TYR A 196 -36.00 40.85 -18.49
C TYR A 196 -37.32 41.54 -18.08
N ASN A 197 -37.25 42.66 -17.33
CA ASN A 197 -37.97 43.89 -17.72
C ASN A 197 -37.55 45.16 -16.94
N ILE A 198 -37.19 46.18 -17.73
CA ILE A 198 -37.21 47.66 -17.51
C ILE A 198 -36.27 48.25 -16.46
#